data_AF-A0AAW0PG23-F1
#
_entry.id   AF-A0AAW0PG23-F1
#
_cell.length_a   1.000
_cell.length_b   1.000
_cell.length_c   1.000
_cell.angle_alpha   90.00
_cell.angle_beta   90.00
_cell.angle_gamma   90.00
#
_symmetry.space_group_name_H-M   'P 1'
#
loop_
_entity.id
_entity.type
_entity.pdbx_description
1 polymer ?
#
loop_
_entity_poly.entity_id
_entity_poly.type
_entity_poly.pdbx_seq_one_letter_code
_entity_poly.pdbx_strand_id
1 'polypeptide(L)'
;MLHGGGAEKNGANRWYDKSMQFVVGIVLVQCSEFLLKYIIASPTKMSTAVSGKALPVPKRLMWKVSPQIQGFISASATRLHRLVKNLDMDVFRFSSYGKDFIKKQKMSPDAYIQVALQLAFYKCNRRLVPTYESASIRRFREGRVDNIRSATKQALAFVQAMTQDKPAASKMQKLKEAIRAQTDYTIAAITGNGIDNHLLGLLKTSKDLKMEKPEIFCDQTYISSNQFILSTSQVPTTVEMFCCYGPVVANGYGACYNPQADHIVFCVSSFRESTETSSAVFSNALQEALSQTRDLCVRVHRPAQSPAHRPAQSPAHRPAQSPRTDPRRVQRTERAESSAQTRAESSAE
;
A
#
# COMPACT_ATOMS: atom_id res chain seq x y z
N MET A 1 -19.73 -4.25 10.69
CA MET A 1 -19.96 -2.80 10.48
C MET A 1 -20.68 -2.50 9.19
N LEU A 2 -20.21 -3.01 8.04
CA LEU A 2 -20.74 -2.64 6.71
C LEU A 2 -22.25 -2.88 6.50
N HIS A 3 -22.77 -4.05 6.88
CA HIS A 3 -24.14 -4.47 6.52
C HIS A 3 -24.94 -5.08 7.68
N GLY A 4 -24.43 -5.01 8.92
CA GLY A 4 -25.10 -5.55 10.11
C GLY A 4 -25.24 -7.08 10.18
N GLY A 5 -24.77 -7.82 9.17
CA GLY A 5 -24.77 -9.28 9.16
C GLY A 5 -26.08 -9.95 8.73
N GLY A 6 -27.00 -9.20 8.11
CA GLY A 6 -28.28 -9.73 7.62
C GLY A 6 -29.45 -9.40 8.54
N ALA A 7 -30.67 -9.72 8.08
CA ALA A 7 -31.91 -9.40 8.80
C ALA A 7 -32.01 -10.09 10.16
N GLU A 8 -31.44 -11.29 10.30
CA GLU A 8 -31.42 -12.09 11.54
C GLU A 8 -30.38 -11.61 12.57
N LYS A 9 -29.48 -10.70 12.17
CA LYS A 9 -28.46 -10.10 13.05
C LYS A 9 -28.81 -8.63 13.31
N ASN A 10 -27.88 -7.72 13.00
CA ASN A 10 -28.04 -6.28 13.20
C ASN A 10 -28.37 -5.53 11.90
N GLY A 11 -28.66 -6.24 10.80
CA GLY A 11 -28.92 -5.63 9.49
C GLY A 11 -30.18 -4.75 9.46
N ALA A 12 -31.19 -5.10 10.25
CA ALA A 12 -32.42 -4.32 10.40
C ALA A 12 -32.32 -3.17 11.41
N ASN A 13 -31.26 -3.14 12.24
CA ASN A 13 -31.05 -2.10 13.25
C ASN A 13 -30.24 -0.92 12.66
N ARG A 14 -30.62 -0.45 11.47
CA ARG A 14 -29.88 0.56 10.70
C ARG A 14 -30.84 1.49 9.95
N TRP A 15 -30.36 2.69 9.66
CA TRP A 15 -31.00 3.63 8.76
C TRP A 15 -29.96 4.19 7.78
N TYR A 16 -29.76 3.50 6.65
CA TYR A 16 -28.67 3.79 5.72
C TYR A 16 -28.76 5.17 5.05
N ASP A 17 -29.93 5.81 5.03
CA ASP A 17 -30.08 7.19 4.54
C ASP A 17 -29.49 8.24 5.51
N LYS A 18 -29.18 7.85 6.75
CA LYS A 18 -28.61 8.76 7.75
C LYS A 18 -27.09 8.82 7.56
N SER A 19 -26.55 10.05 7.43
CA SER A 19 -25.13 10.31 7.19
C SER A 19 -24.18 9.68 8.22
N MET A 20 -24.62 9.58 9.49
CA MET A 20 -23.83 9.01 10.57
C MET A 20 -24.69 8.04 11.38
N GLN A 21 -24.15 6.83 11.58
CA GLN A 21 -24.73 5.79 12.43
C GLN A 21 -23.64 5.27 13.36
N PHE A 22 -23.79 5.54 14.66
CA PHE A 22 -22.87 5.06 15.68
C PHE A 22 -23.35 3.69 16.17
N VAL A 23 -22.54 2.65 15.97
CA VAL A 23 -22.80 1.32 16.50
C VAL A 23 -22.01 1.20 17.79
N VAL A 24 -22.68 1.24 18.94
CA VAL A 24 -21.99 1.20 20.24
C VAL A 24 -21.34 -0.18 20.39
N GLY A 25 -20.01 -0.19 20.36
CA GLY A 25 -19.16 -1.38 20.27
C GLY A 25 -18.08 -1.29 19.18
N ILE A 26 -18.34 -0.64 18.03
CA ILE A 26 -17.38 -0.45 16.90
C ILE A 26 -17.81 0.78 16.06
N VAL A 27 -16.90 1.69 15.69
CA VAL A 27 -17.26 3.01 15.10
C VAL A 27 -16.62 3.26 13.71
N LEU A 28 -17.26 4.10 12.85
CA LEU A 28 -16.78 4.62 11.54
C LEU A 28 -15.51 5.49 11.68
N VAL A 29 -15.02 6.25 10.67
CA VAL A 29 -13.59 6.68 10.65
C VAL A 29 -13.26 8.12 11.06
N GLN A 30 -13.62 9.19 10.33
CA GLN A 30 -13.10 10.53 10.67
C GLN A 30 -13.84 11.27 11.80
N CYS A 31 -15.17 11.40 11.72
CA CYS A 31 -15.96 11.95 12.84
C CYS A 31 -15.77 11.11 14.11
N SER A 32 -15.64 9.81 13.90
CA SER A 32 -15.40 8.85 14.96
C SER A 32 -13.98 8.91 15.50
N GLU A 33 -12.95 9.17 14.69
CA GLU A 33 -11.60 9.41 15.20
C GLU A 33 -11.60 10.66 16.09
N PHE A 34 -12.25 11.75 15.66
CA PHE A 34 -12.39 12.94 16.48
C PHE A 34 -13.10 12.62 17.81
N LEU A 35 -14.23 11.91 17.74
CA LEU A 35 -14.98 11.50 18.94
C LEU A 35 -14.17 10.53 19.81
N LEU A 36 -13.45 9.57 19.23
CA LEU A 36 -12.60 8.62 19.95
C LEU A 36 -11.44 9.34 20.63
N LYS A 37 -10.76 10.26 19.93
CA LYS A 37 -9.75 11.14 20.52
C LYS A 37 -10.33 11.93 21.69
N TYR A 38 -11.52 12.51 21.52
CA TYR A 38 -12.18 13.27 22.58
C TYR A 38 -12.56 12.38 23.78
N ILE A 39 -13.09 11.19 23.54
CA ILE A 39 -13.45 10.21 24.57
C ILE A 39 -12.21 9.70 25.31
N ILE A 40 -11.11 9.41 24.60
CA ILE A 40 -9.85 8.93 25.17
C ILE A 40 -9.12 10.04 25.93
N ALA A 41 -9.09 11.26 25.37
CA ALA A 41 -8.37 12.39 25.95
C ALA A 41 -9.15 13.13 27.03
N SER A 42 -10.48 13.01 27.08
CA SER A 42 -11.26 13.46 28.23
C SER A 42 -11.12 12.41 29.33
N PRO A 43 -10.38 12.66 30.43
CA PRO A 43 -10.54 11.84 31.60
C PRO A 43 -12.02 11.90 31.94
N THR A 44 -12.65 10.73 32.07
CA THR A 44 -13.99 10.62 32.63
C THR A 44 -13.91 11.26 34.01
N LYS A 45 -14.18 12.57 34.12
CA LYS A 45 -14.95 13.06 35.24
C LYS A 45 -16.24 12.30 35.07
N MET A 46 -16.33 11.13 35.72
CA MET A 46 -17.62 10.55 36.04
C MET A 46 -18.36 11.70 36.70
N SER A 47 -19.20 12.37 35.92
CA SER A 47 -20.08 13.37 36.46
C SER A 47 -20.85 12.61 37.51
N THR A 48 -20.59 12.89 38.78
CA THR A 48 -21.54 12.60 39.85
C THR A 48 -22.87 13.09 39.30
N ALA A 49 -23.82 12.17 39.17
CA ALA A 49 -25.07 12.37 38.45
C ALA A 49 -25.57 13.80 38.67
N VAL A 50 -25.65 14.58 37.59
CA VAL A 50 -26.09 15.97 37.67
C VAL A 50 -27.47 15.97 38.31
N SER A 51 -27.54 16.61 39.48
CA SER A 51 -28.71 16.91 40.29
C SER A 51 -30.07 16.78 39.56
N GLY A 52 -30.80 15.70 39.85
CA GLY A 52 -32.19 15.73 40.29
C GLY A 52 -33.30 16.28 39.39
N LYS A 53 -33.09 16.53 38.08
CA LYS A 53 -34.22 16.79 37.16
C LYS A 53 -34.54 15.52 36.36
N ALA A 54 -35.76 15.01 36.51
CA ALA A 54 -36.26 13.91 35.69
C ALA A 54 -36.21 14.32 34.21
N LEU A 55 -35.40 13.61 33.42
CA LEU A 55 -35.36 13.80 31.96
C LEU A 55 -36.64 13.22 31.34
N PRO A 56 -37.14 13.78 30.23
CA PRO A 56 -38.26 13.18 29.51
C PRO A 56 -37.89 11.79 29.02
N VAL A 57 -38.83 10.85 29.10
CA VAL A 57 -38.64 9.48 28.62
C VAL A 57 -38.45 9.50 27.10
N PRO A 58 -37.45 8.77 26.54
CA PRO A 58 -37.27 8.66 25.10
C PRO A 58 -38.55 8.16 24.41
N LYS A 59 -38.97 8.88 23.36
CA LYS A 59 -40.18 8.55 22.61
C LYS A 59 -39.89 7.49 21.54
N ARG A 60 -40.54 6.33 21.63
CA ARG A 60 -40.51 5.30 20.59
C ARG A 60 -41.20 5.83 19.32
N LEU A 61 -40.51 5.75 18.18
CA LEU A 61 -41.11 6.02 16.87
C LEU A 61 -41.97 4.82 16.44
N MET A 62 -43.25 5.06 16.21
CA MET A 62 -44.22 4.04 15.82
C MET A 62 -44.49 4.11 14.32
N TRP A 63 -44.68 2.95 13.68
CA TRP A 63 -44.90 2.82 12.26
C TRP A 63 -46.19 2.04 11.98
N LYS A 64 -46.97 2.47 11.00
CA LYS A 64 -48.11 1.71 10.48
C LYS A 64 -47.63 0.83 9.33
N VAL A 65 -47.67 -0.48 9.51
CA VAL A 65 -47.19 -1.44 8.51
C VAL A 65 -48.38 -2.01 7.76
N SER A 66 -48.53 -1.64 6.49
CA SER A 66 -49.52 -2.24 5.58
C SER A 66 -48.98 -3.56 5.00
N PRO A 67 -49.85 -4.42 4.42
CA PRO A 67 -49.40 -5.62 3.72
C PRO A 67 -48.37 -5.34 2.62
N GLN A 68 -48.49 -4.21 1.92
CA GLN A 68 -47.52 -3.77 0.92
C GLN A 68 -46.15 -3.47 1.53
N ILE A 69 -46.10 -2.71 2.63
CA ILE A 69 -44.84 -2.40 3.34
C ILE A 69 -44.22 -3.70 3.88
N GLN A 70 -45.02 -4.62 4.40
CA GLN A 70 -44.54 -5.93 4.83
C GLN A 70 -43.88 -6.71 3.69
N GLY A 71 -44.46 -6.67 2.49
CA GLY A 71 -43.85 -7.24 1.27
C GLY A 71 -42.49 -6.63 0.95
N PHE A 72 -42.36 -5.29 1.03
CA PHE A 72 -41.07 -4.62 0.82
C PHE A 72 -40.02 -4.95 1.88
N ILE A 73 -40.41 -5.07 3.15
CA ILE A 73 -39.51 -5.50 4.23
C ILE A 73 -38.97 -6.91 3.94
N SER A 74 -39.85 -7.86 3.58
CA SER A 74 -39.44 -9.23 3.26
C SER A 74 -38.52 -9.30 2.05
N ALA A 75 -38.85 -8.59 0.96
CA ALA A 75 -37.99 -8.52 -0.22
C ALA A 75 -36.62 -7.90 0.09
N SER A 76 -36.58 -6.88 0.94
CA SER A 76 -35.35 -6.20 1.36
C SER A 76 -34.49 -7.09 2.26
N ALA A 77 -35.11 -7.89 3.13
CA ALA A 77 -34.41 -8.90 3.94
C ALA A 77 -33.71 -9.95 3.05
N THR A 78 -34.42 -10.47 2.04
CA THR A 78 -33.84 -11.41 1.06
C THR A 78 -32.69 -10.77 0.27
N ARG A 79 -32.86 -9.52 -0.18
CA ARG A 79 -31.79 -8.79 -0.88
C ARG A 79 -30.57 -8.57 0.00
N LEU A 80 -30.77 -8.13 1.25
CA LEU A 80 -29.68 -7.94 2.19
C LEU A 80 -28.94 -9.26 2.46
N HIS A 81 -29.66 -10.37 2.62
CA HIS A 81 -29.06 -11.68 2.80
C HIS A 81 -28.13 -12.05 1.65
N ARG A 82 -28.54 -11.83 0.39
CA ARG A 82 -27.67 -12.03 -0.78
C ARG A 82 -26.44 -11.14 -0.73
N LEU A 83 -26.59 -9.85 -0.41
CA LEU A 83 -25.44 -8.92 -0.30
C LEU A 83 -24.45 -9.37 0.78
N VAL A 84 -24.94 -9.79 1.94
CA VAL A 84 -24.09 -10.30 3.03
C VAL A 84 -23.35 -11.57 2.61
N LYS A 85 -24.03 -12.50 1.96
CA LYS A 85 -23.40 -13.74 1.46
C LYS A 85 -22.39 -13.50 0.36
N ASN A 86 -22.65 -12.52 -0.51
CA ASN A 86 -21.81 -12.25 -1.66
C ASN A 86 -20.53 -11.47 -1.31
N LEU A 87 -20.52 -10.69 -0.23
CA LEU A 87 -19.30 -9.98 0.19
C LEU A 87 -18.23 -10.98 0.68
N ASP A 88 -17.08 -10.95 0.01
CA ASP A 88 -15.83 -11.52 0.52
C ASP A 88 -14.99 -10.37 1.07
N MET A 89 -14.45 -10.53 2.28
CA MET A 89 -13.66 -9.48 2.92
C MET A 89 -12.59 -10.10 3.79
N ASP A 90 -11.37 -9.61 3.62
CA ASP A 90 -10.20 -9.99 4.38
C ASP A 90 -9.52 -8.73 4.95
N VAL A 91 -9.26 -8.75 6.25
CA VAL A 91 -8.63 -7.62 6.97
C VAL A 91 -7.39 -8.14 7.64
N PHE A 92 -6.23 -7.58 7.30
CA PHE A 92 -4.96 -8.05 7.83
C PHE A 92 -4.03 -6.89 8.21
N ARG A 93 -3.18 -7.17 9.21
CA ARG A 93 -2.13 -6.26 9.68
C ARG A 93 -0.78 -6.72 9.15
N PHE A 94 -0.29 -6.06 8.10
CA PHE A 94 1.07 -6.28 7.62
C PHE A 94 2.07 -5.70 8.63
N SER A 95 2.71 -6.57 9.40
CA SER A 95 3.51 -6.19 10.58
C SER A 95 5.03 -6.22 10.33
N SER A 96 5.47 -6.51 9.10
CA SER A 96 6.90 -6.60 8.78
C SER A 96 7.60 -5.24 8.71
N TYR A 97 6.85 -4.18 8.36
CA TYR A 97 7.29 -2.78 8.39
C TYR A 97 6.10 -1.84 8.14
N GLY A 98 6.30 -0.54 8.39
CA GLY A 98 5.34 0.52 8.07
C GLY A 98 5.98 1.70 7.34
N LYS A 99 5.36 2.87 7.46
CA LYS A 99 5.78 4.11 6.77
C LYS A 99 7.21 4.54 7.11
N ASP A 100 7.73 4.16 8.28
CA ASP A 100 9.08 4.55 8.70
C ASP A 100 10.15 3.86 7.85
N PHE A 101 9.96 2.58 7.52
CA PHE A 101 10.86 1.88 6.59
C PHE A 101 10.81 2.52 5.21
N ILE A 102 9.60 2.78 4.69
CA ILE A 102 9.41 3.30 3.34
C ILE A 102 10.05 4.70 3.21
N LYS A 103 9.87 5.56 4.23
CA LYS A 103 10.51 6.88 4.28
C LYS A 103 12.04 6.78 4.32
N LYS A 104 12.63 5.80 5.01
CA LYS A 104 14.08 5.55 4.99
C LYS A 104 14.60 5.20 3.58
N GLN A 105 13.76 4.63 2.72
CA GLN A 105 14.07 4.39 1.30
C GLN A 105 13.90 5.65 0.43
N LYS A 106 13.56 6.81 1.02
CA LYS A 106 13.27 8.08 0.32
C LYS A 106 12.10 7.97 -0.66
N MET A 107 11.06 7.22 -0.28
CA MET A 107 9.86 6.99 -1.08
C MET A 107 8.61 7.48 -0.33
N SER A 108 7.59 7.93 -1.07
CA SER A 108 6.27 8.20 -0.50
C SER A 108 5.64 6.88 -0.04
N PRO A 109 5.19 6.75 1.23
CA PRO A 109 4.50 5.55 1.71
C PRO A 109 3.28 5.18 0.88
N ASP A 110 2.51 6.18 0.47
CA ASP A 110 1.29 5.99 -0.31
C ASP A 110 1.61 5.47 -1.72
N ALA A 111 2.52 6.15 -2.43
CA ALA A 111 2.96 5.71 -3.76
C ALA A 111 3.58 4.31 -3.75
N TYR A 112 4.35 3.98 -2.71
CA TYR A 112 4.92 2.65 -2.52
C TYR A 112 3.83 1.58 -2.38
N ILE A 113 2.80 1.83 -1.56
CA ILE A 113 1.68 0.90 -1.36
C ILE A 113 0.88 0.74 -2.64
N GLN A 114 0.60 1.82 -3.37
CA GLN A 114 -0.08 1.78 -4.66
C GLN A 114 0.68 0.91 -5.68
N VAL A 115 1.99 1.09 -5.79
CA VAL A 115 2.83 0.25 -6.67
C VAL A 115 2.85 -1.22 -6.20
N ALA A 116 2.84 -1.49 -4.89
CA ALA A 116 2.73 -2.84 -4.36
C ALA A 116 1.37 -3.49 -4.66
N LEU A 117 0.26 -2.72 -4.62
CA LEU A 117 -1.06 -3.18 -5.03
C LEU A 117 -1.10 -3.55 -6.52
N GLN A 118 -0.44 -2.76 -7.39
CA GLN A 118 -0.29 -3.12 -8.80
C GLN A 118 0.50 -4.43 -8.98
N LEU A 119 1.57 -4.63 -8.20
CA LEU A 119 2.34 -5.88 -8.22
C LEU A 119 1.50 -7.08 -7.76
N ALA A 120 0.74 -6.92 -6.68
CA ALA A 120 -0.16 -7.96 -6.18
C ALA A 120 -1.18 -8.38 -7.24
N PHE A 121 -1.85 -7.39 -7.86
CA PHE A 121 -2.83 -7.65 -8.92
C PHE A 121 -2.19 -8.32 -10.13
N TYR A 122 -1.02 -7.86 -10.56
CA TYR A 122 -0.31 -8.46 -11.69
C TYR A 122 0.10 -9.91 -11.41
N LYS A 123 0.48 -10.26 -10.17
CA LYS A 123 0.80 -11.64 -9.80
C LYS A 123 -0.42 -12.57 -9.89
N CYS A 124 -1.59 -12.08 -9.51
CA CYS A 124 -2.85 -12.83 -9.58
C CYS A 124 -3.39 -12.96 -11.02
N ASN A 125 -3.31 -11.89 -11.83
CA ASN A 125 -4.08 -11.78 -13.07
C ASN A 125 -3.24 -11.57 -14.33
N ARG A 126 -1.91 -11.41 -14.21
CA ARG A 126 -0.94 -11.21 -15.32
C ARG A 126 -1.21 -10.01 -16.24
N ARG A 127 -2.02 -9.08 -15.77
CA ARG A 127 -2.33 -7.79 -16.41
C ARG A 127 -2.54 -6.73 -15.35
N LEU A 128 -2.41 -5.45 -15.73
CA LEU A 128 -2.94 -4.36 -14.93
C LEU A 128 -4.39 -4.04 -15.36
N VAL A 129 -5.07 -3.29 -14.50
CA VAL A 129 -6.47 -2.92 -14.70
C VAL A 129 -6.69 -1.44 -14.38
N PRO A 130 -7.75 -0.81 -14.92
CA PRO A 130 -8.17 0.50 -14.48
C PRO A 130 -8.28 0.51 -12.95
N THR A 131 -7.41 1.31 -12.33
CA THR A 131 -7.29 1.41 -10.88
C THR A 131 -7.73 2.80 -10.48
N TYR A 132 -8.60 2.86 -9.47
CA TYR A 132 -9.02 4.09 -8.83
C TYR A 132 -8.27 4.28 -7.51
N GLU A 133 -7.77 5.47 -7.28
CA GLU A 133 -7.32 5.94 -5.97
C GLU A 133 -7.92 7.32 -5.69
N SER A 134 -8.52 7.48 -4.52
CA SER A 134 -9.15 8.75 -4.14
C SER A 134 -8.11 9.86 -3.89
N ALA A 135 -8.17 10.94 -4.67
CA ALA A 135 -7.31 12.11 -4.51
C ALA A 135 -8.09 13.28 -3.91
N SER A 136 -7.74 13.76 -2.72
CA SER A 136 -8.47 14.90 -2.14
C SER A 136 -8.16 16.20 -2.90
N ILE A 137 -9.21 16.85 -3.41
CA ILE A 137 -9.14 18.18 -4.04
C ILE A 137 -9.69 19.29 -3.12
N ARG A 138 -9.68 19.05 -1.79
CA ARG A 138 -10.16 20.01 -0.76
C ARG A 138 -9.40 21.34 -0.70
N ARG A 139 -8.34 21.49 -1.51
CA ARG A 139 -7.66 22.77 -1.75
C ARG A 139 -8.54 23.74 -2.54
N PHE A 140 -9.50 23.25 -3.29
CA PHE A 140 -10.50 24.05 -4.01
C PHE A 140 -11.78 24.16 -3.19
N ARG A 141 -12.54 25.24 -3.41
CA ARG A 141 -13.87 25.44 -2.81
C ARG A 141 -14.77 24.26 -3.18
N GLU A 142 -15.49 23.73 -2.18
CA GLU A 142 -16.37 22.55 -2.33
C GLU A 142 -15.64 21.28 -2.82
N GLY A 143 -14.31 21.29 -2.82
CA GLY A 143 -13.48 20.20 -3.29
C GLY A 143 -13.78 18.89 -2.55
N ARG A 144 -14.12 17.86 -3.32
CA ARG A 144 -14.31 16.49 -2.84
C ARG A 144 -13.08 15.65 -3.18
N VAL A 145 -13.18 14.85 -4.23
CA VAL A 145 -12.12 13.97 -4.70
C VAL A 145 -12.03 14.01 -6.23
N ASP A 146 -10.83 13.79 -6.74
CA ASP A 146 -10.56 13.34 -8.11
C ASP A 146 -9.94 11.94 -8.07
N ASN A 147 -9.56 11.38 -9.21
CA ASN A 147 -8.96 10.06 -9.32
C ASN A 147 -7.44 10.12 -9.59
N ILE A 148 -6.67 9.29 -8.89
CA ILE A 148 -5.31 8.92 -9.26
C ILE A 148 -5.35 7.55 -9.95
N ARG A 149 -4.92 7.51 -11.21
CA ARG A 149 -4.90 6.27 -12.00
C ARG A 149 -3.59 5.51 -11.81
N SER A 150 -3.53 4.65 -10.78
CA SER A 150 -2.29 3.97 -10.36
C SER A 150 -1.73 2.92 -11.33
N ALA A 151 -2.53 2.47 -12.30
CA ALA A 151 -2.12 1.53 -13.35
C ALA A 151 -1.32 2.22 -14.47
N THR A 152 -0.18 2.81 -14.10
CA THR A 152 0.70 3.55 -15.03
C THR A 152 1.56 2.61 -15.88
N LYS A 153 2.09 3.10 -17.00
CA LYS A 153 3.06 2.35 -17.82
C LYS A 153 4.34 2.01 -17.04
N GLN A 154 4.74 2.87 -16.10
CA GLN A 154 5.91 2.63 -15.23
C GLN A 154 5.61 1.54 -14.19
N ALA A 155 4.41 1.54 -13.60
CA ALA A 155 3.95 0.44 -12.76
C ALA A 155 3.95 -0.88 -13.55
N LEU A 156 3.42 -0.90 -14.78
CA LEU A 156 3.45 -2.09 -15.65
C LEU A 156 4.89 -2.59 -15.88
N ALA A 157 5.81 -1.69 -16.22
CA ALA A 157 7.22 -2.05 -16.44
C ALA A 157 7.87 -2.62 -15.17
N PHE A 158 7.58 -2.05 -14.00
CA PHE A 158 8.07 -2.54 -12.71
C PHE A 158 7.52 -3.94 -12.39
N VAL A 159 6.20 -4.15 -12.47
CA VAL A 159 5.59 -5.43 -12.10
C VAL A 159 6.03 -6.56 -13.03
N GLN A 160 6.16 -6.27 -14.33
CA GLN A 160 6.72 -7.21 -15.30
C GLN A 160 8.15 -7.60 -14.92
N ALA A 161 9.01 -6.62 -14.61
CA ALA A 161 10.38 -6.88 -14.20
C ALA A 161 10.46 -7.70 -12.90
N MET A 162 9.56 -7.47 -11.94
CA MET A 162 9.49 -8.25 -10.69
C MET A 162 9.09 -9.71 -10.92
N THR A 163 8.25 -9.99 -11.91
CA THR A 163 7.84 -11.36 -12.28
C THR A 163 8.79 -12.08 -13.24
N GLN A 164 9.85 -11.41 -13.70
CA GLN A 164 10.85 -11.96 -14.61
C GLN A 164 12.21 -12.10 -13.90
N ASP A 165 13.09 -12.91 -14.48
CA ASP A 165 14.48 -13.00 -14.03
C ASP A 165 15.30 -11.81 -14.55
N LYS A 166 15.03 -10.64 -13.96
CA LYS A 166 15.79 -9.40 -14.20
C LYS A 166 16.73 -9.10 -13.03
N PRO A 167 17.89 -8.47 -13.30
CA PRO A 167 18.82 -8.05 -12.25
C PRO A 167 18.17 -7.10 -11.23
N ALA A 168 18.59 -7.20 -9.96
CA ALA A 168 18.07 -6.37 -8.87
C ALA A 168 18.21 -4.86 -9.14
N ALA A 169 19.31 -4.42 -9.76
CA ALA A 169 19.51 -3.02 -10.13
C ALA A 169 18.44 -2.52 -11.12
N SER A 170 18.09 -3.33 -12.13
CA SER A 170 17.04 -2.98 -13.11
C SER A 170 15.65 -2.95 -12.46
N LYS A 171 15.34 -3.92 -11.60
CA LYS A 171 14.10 -3.94 -10.80
C LYS A 171 13.97 -2.69 -9.93
N MET A 172 15.06 -2.30 -9.26
CA MET A 172 15.11 -1.11 -8.40
C MET A 172 14.93 0.19 -9.19
N GLN A 173 15.56 0.32 -10.36
CA GLN A 173 15.36 1.48 -11.23
C GLN A 173 13.89 1.62 -11.61
N LYS A 174 13.26 0.53 -12.04
CA LYS A 174 11.83 0.52 -12.42
C LYS A 174 10.91 0.81 -11.24
N LEU A 175 11.24 0.34 -10.04
CA LEU A 175 10.52 0.69 -8.81
C LEU A 175 10.55 2.21 -8.57
N LYS A 176 11.74 2.83 -8.67
CA LYS A 176 11.89 4.29 -8.52
C LYS A 176 11.10 5.06 -9.57
N GLU A 177 11.12 4.61 -10.83
CA GLU A 177 10.34 5.19 -11.93
C GLU A 177 8.82 5.07 -11.68
N ALA A 178 8.35 3.92 -11.20
CA ALA A 178 6.94 3.70 -10.88
C ALA A 178 6.48 4.57 -9.71
N ILE A 179 7.27 4.66 -8.63
CA ILE A 179 6.97 5.51 -7.48
C ILE A 179 6.97 6.99 -7.86
N ARG A 180 7.91 7.42 -8.71
CA ARG A 180 7.93 8.79 -9.24
C ARG A 180 6.67 9.08 -10.06
N ALA A 181 6.32 8.21 -11.00
CA ALA A 181 5.12 8.39 -11.82
C ALA A 181 3.84 8.45 -10.98
N GLN A 182 3.72 7.60 -9.96
CA GLN A 182 2.59 7.64 -9.01
C GLN A 182 2.56 8.97 -8.23
N THR A 183 3.72 9.45 -7.76
CA THR A 183 3.83 10.71 -7.03
C THR A 183 3.48 11.90 -7.91
N ASP A 184 3.97 11.93 -9.15
CA ASP A 184 3.68 12.99 -10.12
C ASP A 184 2.16 13.02 -10.44
N TYR A 185 1.54 11.86 -10.63
CA TYR A 185 0.09 11.77 -10.86
C TYR A 185 -0.71 12.20 -9.62
N THR A 186 -0.26 11.84 -8.42
CA THR A 186 -0.85 12.29 -7.16
C THR A 186 -0.85 13.81 -7.08
N ILE A 187 0.29 14.46 -7.38
CA ILE A 187 0.41 15.92 -7.40
C ILE A 187 -0.54 16.53 -8.43
N ALA A 188 -0.61 15.97 -9.65
CA ALA A 188 -1.53 16.43 -10.68
C ALA A 188 -2.99 16.37 -10.19
N ALA A 189 -3.43 15.24 -9.66
CA ALA A 189 -4.81 15.04 -9.21
C ALA A 189 -5.19 15.99 -8.05
N ILE A 190 -4.36 16.09 -6.99
CA ILE A 190 -4.67 16.98 -5.85
C ILE A 190 -4.61 18.47 -6.19
N THR A 191 -3.96 18.83 -7.32
CA THR A 191 -3.91 20.20 -7.85
C THR A 191 -4.92 20.45 -8.96
N GLY A 192 -5.90 19.55 -9.14
CA GLY A 192 -7.00 19.74 -10.10
C GLY A 192 -6.61 19.50 -11.56
N ASN A 193 -5.44 18.90 -11.80
CA ASN A 193 -4.94 18.52 -13.12
C ASN A 193 -5.15 17.02 -13.41
N GLY A 194 -6.02 16.36 -12.65
CA GLY A 194 -6.55 15.03 -12.99
C GLY A 194 -7.52 15.09 -14.17
N ILE A 195 -7.80 13.95 -14.79
CA ILE A 195 -8.64 13.90 -16.00
C ILE A 195 -10.08 13.47 -15.74
N ASP A 196 -10.33 12.72 -14.67
CA ASP A 196 -11.60 12.01 -14.48
C ASP A 196 -12.77 12.97 -14.24
N ASN A 197 -12.60 13.92 -13.32
CA ASN A 197 -13.61 14.95 -13.09
C ASN A 197 -13.81 15.88 -14.30
N HIS A 198 -12.74 16.18 -15.05
CA HIS A 198 -12.84 17.00 -16.26
C HIS A 198 -13.65 16.30 -17.35
N LEU A 199 -13.34 15.03 -17.65
CA LEU A 199 -14.07 14.23 -18.62
C LEU A 199 -15.54 14.02 -18.20
N LEU A 200 -15.79 13.79 -16.90
CA LEU A 200 -17.15 13.72 -16.37
C LEU A 200 -17.89 15.05 -16.55
N GLY A 201 -17.24 16.18 -16.29
CA GLY A 201 -17.79 17.51 -16.51
C GLY A 201 -18.21 17.72 -17.96
N LEU A 202 -17.33 17.41 -18.93
CA LEU A 202 -17.64 17.48 -20.35
C LEU A 202 -18.84 16.59 -20.75
N LEU A 203 -18.90 15.36 -20.25
CA LEU A 203 -20.02 14.45 -20.49
C LEU A 203 -21.33 14.94 -19.88
N LYS A 204 -21.29 15.63 -18.74
CA LYS A 204 -22.48 16.20 -18.10
C LYS A 204 -22.94 17.45 -18.83
N THR A 205 -22.02 18.34 -19.19
CA THR A 205 -22.31 19.52 -20.00
C THR A 205 -22.96 19.14 -21.33
N SER A 206 -22.49 18.09 -22.03
CA SER A 206 -23.12 17.66 -23.28
C SER A 206 -24.57 17.21 -23.08
N LYS A 207 -24.88 16.59 -21.94
CA LYS A 207 -26.25 16.17 -21.58
C LYS A 207 -27.13 17.37 -21.23
N ASP A 208 -26.61 18.32 -20.48
CA ASP A 208 -27.34 19.53 -20.09
C ASP A 208 -27.66 20.40 -21.30
N LEU A 209 -26.74 20.45 -22.27
CA LEU A 209 -26.94 21.08 -23.58
C LEU A 209 -27.81 20.25 -24.55
N LYS A 210 -28.31 19.08 -24.13
CA LYS A 210 -29.14 18.16 -24.93
C LYS A 210 -28.48 17.75 -26.26
N MET A 211 -27.16 17.68 -26.29
CA MET A 211 -26.41 17.21 -27.44
C MET A 211 -26.52 15.69 -27.56
N GLU A 212 -26.34 15.17 -28.76
CA GLU A 212 -25.99 13.76 -28.92
C GLU A 212 -24.69 13.48 -28.14
N LYS A 213 -24.61 12.29 -27.55
CA LYS A 213 -23.46 11.90 -26.73
C LYS A 213 -22.19 11.90 -27.59
N PRO A 214 -21.16 12.72 -27.26
CA PRO A 214 -19.93 12.78 -28.05
C PRO A 214 -19.24 11.42 -28.18
N GLU A 215 -18.67 11.15 -29.37
CA GLU A 215 -18.08 9.86 -29.75
C GLU A 215 -17.03 9.35 -28.76
N ILE A 216 -16.17 10.24 -28.24
CA ILE A 216 -15.16 9.92 -27.22
C ILE A 216 -15.75 9.22 -25.98
N PHE A 217 -16.99 9.54 -25.60
CA PHE A 217 -17.66 8.92 -24.46
C PHE A 217 -18.40 7.63 -24.81
N CYS A 218 -18.57 7.34 -26.10
CA CYS A 218 -19.10 6.08 -26.64
C CYS A 218 -17.99 5.07 -26.90
N ASP A 219 -16.75 5.50 -27.06
CA ASP A 219 -15.58 4.64 -27.23
C ASP A 219 -15.47 3.63 -26.08
N GLN A 220 -15.25 2.36 -26.45
CA GLN A 220 -15.03 1.26 -25.52
C GLN A 220 -13.84 1.53 -24.59
N THR A 221 -12.85 2.30 -25.02
CA THR A 221 -11.71 2.75 -24.23
C THR A 221 -12.16 3.62 -23.05
N TYR A 222 -13.03 4.61 -23.29
CA TYR A 222 -13.57 5.45 -22.23
C TYR A 222 -14.43 4.61 -21.26
N ILE A 223 -15.31 3.76 -21.79
CA ILE A 223 -16.18 2.89 -20.98
C ILE A 223 -15.31 1.99 -20.07
N SER A 224 -14.33 1.31 -20.65
CA SER A 224 -13.43 0.39 -19.93
C SER A 224 -12.54 1.13 -18.94
N SER A 225 -12.07 2.34 -19.27
CA SER A 225 -11.25 3.15 -18.36
C SER A 225 -11.95 3.53 -17.05
N ASN A 226 -13.29 3.51 -17.04
CA ASN A 226 -14.12 3.81 -15.88
C ASN A 226 -14.68 2.54 -15.20
N GLN A 227 -14.27 1.35 -15.65
CA GLN A 227 -14.51 0.08 -14.95
C GLN A 227 -13.36 -0.18 -13.97
N PHE A 228 -13.43 0.46 -12.79
CA PHE A 228 -12.39 0.38 -11.77
C PHE A 228 -12.38 -0.99 -11.07
N ILE A 229 -11.73 -1.97 -11.71
CA ILE A 229 -11.55 -3.33 -11.18
C ILE A 229 -10.76 -3.31 -9.87
N LEU A 230 -9.86 -2.35 -9.67
CA LEU A 230 -9.19 -2.14 -8.38
C LEU A 230 -9.54 -0.74 -7.85
N SER A 231 -10.34 -0.67 -6.79
CA SER A 231 -10.75 0.61 -6.17
C SER A 231 -10.12 0.77 -4.80
N THR A 232 -9.33 1.82 -4.63
CA THR A 232 -8.42 1.99 -3.49
C THR A 232 -8.55 3.35 -2.83
N SER A 233 -8.18 3.40 -1.54
CA SER A 233 -8.07 4.66 -0.81
C SER A 233 -7.20 4.49 0.43
N GLN A 234 -6.40 5.51 0.69
CA GLN A 234 -5.71 5.67 1.95
C GLN A 234 -6.64 6.36 2.96
N VAL A 235 -6.84 5.74 4.12
CA VAL A 235 -7.56 6.38 5.24
C VAL A 235 -6.64 6.35 6.47
N PRO A 236 -5.73 7.34 6.60
CA PRO A 236 -4.80 7.37 7.71
C PRO A 236 -5.53 7.78 8.98
N THR A 237 -5.28 7.05 10.07
CA THR A 237 -5.78 7.38 11.41
C THR A 237 -4.63 7.33 12.40
N THR A 238 -4.81 7.99 13.54
CA THR A 238 -3.86 7.96 14.66
C THR A 238 -4.33 7.08 15.81
N VAL A 239 -5.63 6.78 15.86
CA VAL A 239 -6.22 5.79 16.76
C VAL A 239 -6.31 4.43 16.07
N GLU A 240 -6.36 3.36 16.86
CA GLU A 240 -6.49 1.98 16.38
C GLU A 240 -7.87 1.74 15.77
N MET A 241 -8.00 2.07 14.49
CA MET A 241 -9.22 1.92 13.70
C MET A 241 -8.85 1.78 12.22
N PHE A 242 -9.81 1.30 11.43
CA PHE A 242 -9.62 1.16 9.99
C PHE A 242 -10.93 1.46 9.23
N CYS A 243 -10.79 1.79 7.95
CA CYS A 243 -11.89 1.94 7.01
C CYS A 243 -11.96 0.71 6.11
N CYS A 244 -13.15 0.34 5.66
CA CYS A 244 -13.37 -0.70 4.67
C CYS A 244 -14.62 -0.39 3.83
N TYR A 245 -14.70 -0.96 2.64
CA TYR A 245 -15.83 -0.86 1.72
C TYR A 245 -15.79 -2.01 0.72
N GLY A 246 -16.90 -2.27 0.03
CA GLY A 246 -17.00 -3.28 -1.03
C GLY A 246 -16.43 -2.78 -2.37
N PRO A 247 -16.25 -3.68 -3.36
CA PRO A 247 -15.86 -3.30 -4.72
C PRO A 247 -16.92 -2.42 -5.42
N VAL A 248 -16.48 -1.67 -6.44
CA VAL A 248 -17.35 -0.79 -7.25
C VAL A 248 -17.82 -1.43 -8.57
N VAL A 249 -17.25 -2.59 -8.94
CA VAL A 249 -17.66 -3.42 -10.08
C VAL A 249 -17.74 -4.88 -9.65
N ALA A 250 -18.54 -5.68 -10.36
CA ALA A 250 -18.83 -7.07 -9.97
C ALA A 250 -17.59 -7.98 -9.94
N ASN A 251 -16.62 -7.75 -10.83
CA ASN A 251 -15.37 -8.50 -10.93
C ASN A 251 -14.17 -7.74 -10.34
N GLY A 252 -14.41 -6.87 -9.36
CA GLY A 252 -13.39 -5.98 -8.80
C GLY A 252 -13.05 -6.25 -7.34
N TYR A 253 -12.11 -5.45 -6.84
CA TYR A 253 -11.68 -5.38 -5.47
C TYR A 253 -11.89 -3.99 -4.88
N GLY A 254 -12.25 -3.93 -3.60
CA GLY A 254 -12.06 -2.75 -2.76
C GLY A 254 -10.82 -2.95 -1.88
N ALA A 255 -9.87 -2.02 -1.88
CA ALA A 255 -8.67 -2.10 -1.05
C ALA A 255 -8.44 -0.78 -0.31
N CYS A 256 -8.80 -0.75 0.97
CA CYS A 256 -8.51 0.38 1.84
C CYS A 256 -7.30 0.09 2.72
N TYR A 257 -6.47 1.10 2.97
CA TYR A 257 -5.27 0.92 3.80
C TYR A 257 -4.98 2.09 4.74
N ASN A 258 -4.38 1.75 5.88
CA ASN A 258 -4.00 2.67 6.94
C ASN A 258 -2.52 2.45 7.33
N PRO A 259 -1.59 3.26 6.77
CA PRO A 259 -0.16 3.11 7.06
C PRO A 259 0.22 3.71 8.42
N GLN A 260 0.72 2.87 9.31
CA GLN A 260 1.29 3.23 10.60
C GLN A 260 2.83 3.25 10.56
N ALA A 261 3.48 3.62 11.67
CA ALA A 261 4.94 3.72 11.76
C ALA A 261 5.64 2.40 11.38
N ASP A 262 5.21 1.31 12.02
CA ASP A 262 5.82 -0.02 12.02
C ASP A 262 4.98 -1.09 11.30
N HIS A 263 3.74 -0.77 10.91
CA HIS A 263 2.83 -1.69 10.24
C HIS A 263 1.89 -0.98 9.26
N ILE A 264 1.14 -1.75 8.47
CA ILE A 264 0.09 -1.25 7.58
C ILE A 264 -1.15 -2.14 7.76
N VAL A 265 -2.31 -1.55 8.02
CA VAL A 265 -3.58 -2.28 8.04
C VAL A 265 -4.20 -2.22 6.64
N PHE A 266 -4.60 -3.37 6.10
CA PHE A 266 -5.31 -3.49 4.84
C PHE A 266 -6.69 -4.09 5.06
N CYS A 267 -7.68 -3.55 4.34
CA CYS A 267 -9.02 -4.10 4.21
C CYS A 267 -9.27 -4.36 2.73
N VAL A 268 -9.23 -5.64 2.34
CA VAL A 268 -9.48 -6.10 0.98
C VAL A 268 -10.87 -6.71 0.92
N SER A 269 -11.63 -6.37 -0.11
CA SER A 269 -12.95 -6.94 -0.38
C SER A 269 -13.09 -7.34 -1.84
N SER A 270 -13.92 -8.34 -2.09
CA SER A 270 -14.32 -8.81 -3.42
C SER A 270 -15.74 -9.39 -3.35
N PHE A 271 -16.25 -9.91 -4.47
CA PHE A 271 -17.56 -10.59 -4.49
C PHE A 271 -17.40 -12.08 -4.76
N ARG A 272 -18.02 -12.93 -3.92
CA ARG A 272 -17.98 -14.39 -4.03
C ARG A 272 -18.61 -14.91 -5.32
N GLU A 273 -19.57 -14.17 -5.88
CA GLU A 273 -20.20 -14.50 -7.17
C GLU A 273 -19.22 -14.34 -8.35
N SER A 274 -18.11 -13.60 -8.19
CA SER A 274 -17.09 -13.47 -9.25
C SER A 274 -16.03 -14.56 -9.13
N THR A 275 -15.93 -15.40 -10.16
CA THR A 275 -14.89 -16.44 -10.27
C THR A 275 -13.50 -15.87 -10.57
N GLU A 276 -13.39 -14.58 -10.90
CA GLU A 276 -12.12 -13.89 -11.19
C GLU A 276 -11.46 -13.31 -9.93
N THR A 277 -12.17 -13.27 -8.79
CA THR A 277 -11.71 -12.56 -7.59
C THR A 277 -11.71 -13.43 -6.33
N SER A 278 -10.75 -13.19 -5.45
CA SER A 278 -10.71 -13.75 -4.10
C SER A 278 -9.93 -12.82 -3.17
N SER A 279 -10.58 -12.35 -2.10
CA SER A 279 -9.96 -11.40 -1.17
C SER A 279 -8.74 -12.03 -0.50
N ALA A 280 -8.83 -13.29 -0.07
CA ALA A 280 -7.73 -14.01 0.56
C ALA A 280 -6.53 -14.19 -0.39
N VAL A 281 -6.76 -14.56 -1.65
CA VAL A 281 -5.67 -14.71 -2.64
C VAL A 281 -5.00 -13.38 -2.91
N PHE A 282 -5.78 -12.31 -3.07
CA PHE A 282 -5.24 -10.96 -3.30
C PHE A 282 -4.45 -10.44 -2.09
N SER A 283 -4.96 -10.65 -0.87
CA SER A 283 -4.25 -10.30 0.37
C SER A 283 -2.92 -11.03 0.51
N ASN A 284 -2.86 -12.33 0.20
CA ASN A 284 -1.61 -13.08 0.21
C ASN A 284 -0.62 -12.54 -0.83
N ALA A 285 -1.09 -12.29 -2.06
CA ALA A 285 -0.27 -11.70 -3.11
C ALA A 285 0.25 -10.31 -2.73
N LEU A 286 -0.53 -9.52 -2.00
CA LEU A 286 -0.15 -8.19 -1.50
C LEU A 286 0.90 -8.26 -0.39
N GLN A 287 0.76 -9.18 0.57
CA GLN A 287 1.77 -9.42 1.60
C GLN A 287 3.11 -9.86 0.98
N GLU A 288 3.06 -10.73 -0.02
CA GLU A 288 4.25 -11.13 -0.78
C GLU A 288 4.83 -9.96 -1.58
N ALA A 289 4.00 -9.18 -2.28
CA ALA A 289 4.45 -8.02 -3.06
C ALA A 289 5.18 -6.99 -2.17
N LEU A 290 4.64 -6.70 -1.00
CA LEU A 290 5.26 -5.83 0.00
C LEU A 290 6.58 -6.40 0.51
N SER A 291 6.65 -7.70 0.77
CA SER A 291 7.87 -8.36 1.25
C SER A 291 8.96 -8.38 0.18
N GLN A 292 8.62 -8.76 -1.06
CA GLN A 292 9.54 -8.77 -2.19
C GLN A 292 10.08 -7.38 -2.54
N THR A 293 9.24 -6.35 -2.43
CA THR A 293 9.66 -4.95 -2.66
C THR A 293 10.61 -4.48 -1.56
N ARG A 294 10.38 -4.87 -0.30
CA ARG A 294 11.32 -4.61 0.81
C ARG A 294 12.66 -5.31 0.57
N ASP A 295 12.65 -6.58 0.17
CA ASP A 295 13.88 -7.35 -0.08
C ASP A 295 14.70 -6.74 -1.21
N LEU A 296 14.03 -6.26 -2.27
CA LEU A 296 14.66 -5.49 -3.34
C LEU A 296 15.34 -4.22 -2.81
N CYS A 297 14.66 -3.45 -1.96
CA CYS A 297 15.22 -2.28 -1.29
C CYS A 297 16.45 -2.63 -0.44
N VAL A 298 16.37 -3.65 0.41
CA VAL A 298 17.47 -4.04 1.29
C VAL A 298 18.67 -4.56 0.49
N ARG A 299 18.44 -5.37 -0.55
CA ARG A 299 19.49 -5.99 -1.35
C ARG A 299 20.34 -4.95 -2.10
N VAL A 300 19.73 -3.88 -2.61
CA VAL A 300 20.45 -2.84 -3.35
C VAL A 300 21.16 -1.83 -2.43
N HIS A 301 20.68 -1.65 -1.20
CA HIS A 301 21.32 -0.77 -0.22
C HIS A 301 22.37 -1.45 0.65
N ARG A 302 22.57 -2.77 0.52
CA ARG A 302 23.70 -3.44 1.17
C ARG A 302 24.98 -2.91 0.52
N PRO A 303 25.89 -2.23 1.25
CA PRO A 303 27.21 -1.94 0.70
C PRO A 303 27.81 -3.27 0.25
N ALA A 304 28.42 -3.30 -0.93
CA ALA A 304 29.17 -4.46 -1.38
C ALA A 304 30.08 -4.86 -0.22
N GLN A 305 29.85 -6.03 0.37
CA GLN A 305 30.83 -6.58 1.28
C GLN A 305 32.10 -6.72 0.46
N SER A 306 33.12 -5.96 0.83
CA SER A 306 34.47 -6.14 0.32
C SER A 306 34.76 -7.63 0.33
N PRO A 307 35.27 -8.23 -0.75
CA PRO A 307 35.62 -9.65 -0.74
C PRO A 307 36.51 -9.86 0.49
N ALA A 308 36.10 -10.77 1.37
CA ALA A 308 36.79 -11.05 2.62
C ALA A 308 38.29 -11.14 2.34
N HIS A 309 39.06 -10.28 2.99
CA HIS A 309 40.50 -10.37 3.00
C HIS A 309 40.85 -11.82 3.34
N ARG A 310 41.40 -12.57 2.37
CA ARG A 310 42.11 -13.81 2.69
C ARG A 310 43.13 -13.42 3.76
N PRO A 311 43.21 -14.13 4.90
CA PRO A 311 44.28 -13.89 5.85
C PRO A 311 45.60 -14.07 5.11
N ALA A 312 46.44 -13.04 5.16
CA ALA A 312 47.81 -13.13 4.70
C ALA A 312 48.47 -14.31 5.43
N GLN A 313 48.91 -15.31 4.69
CA GLN A 313 49.78 -16.35 5.23
C GLN A 313 51.08 -15.69 5.67
N SER A 314 51.34 -15.70 6.97
CA SER A 314 52.61 -15.31 7.56
C SER A 314 53.72 -16.20 7.00
N PRO A 315 54.92 -15.66 6.68
CA PRO A 315 56.02 -16.48 6.23
C PRO A 315 56.72 -17.18 7.41
N ALA A 316 57.21 -18.38 7.10
CA ALA A 316 58.24 -19.16 7.80
C ALA A 316 57.82 -20.15 8.90
N HIS A 317 57.83 -21.43 8.51
CA HIS A 317 58.73 -22.40 9.15
C HIS A 317 59.30 -23.33 8.07
N ARG A 318 60.58 -23.15 7.72
CA ARG A 318 61.35 -24.17 6.99
C ARG A 318 61.79 -25.24 8.01
N PRO A 319 61.54 -26.54 7.79
CA PRO A 319 62.14 -27.57 8.60
C PRO A 319 63.61 -27.78 8.22
N ALA A 320 64.41 -28.10 9.25
CA ALA A 320 65.84 -28.32 9.18
C ALA A 320 66.22 -29.40 8.15
N GLN A 321 67.22 -29.09 7.32
CA GLN A 321 67.90 -30.08 6.48
C GLN A 321 68.96 -30.81 7.30
N SER A 322 68.91 -32.14 7.25
CA SER A 322 69.98 -33.04 7.70
C SER A 322 71.14 -33.04 6.70
N PRO A 323 72.39 -33.20 7.15
CA PRO A 323 73.57 -33.01 6.29
C PRO A 323 73.90 -34.30 5.52
N ARG A 324 74.10 -34.17 4.21
CA ARG A 324 74.87 -35.15 3.42
C ARG A 324 75.93 -34.43 2.58
N THR A 325 77.16 -34.83 2.89
CA THR A 325 78.46 -34.70 2.24
C THR A 325 78.48 -34.53 0.72
N ASP A 326 79.30 -33.59 0.23
CA ASP A 326 80.21 -33.85 -0.90
C ASP A 326 81.44 -32.90 -0.81
N PRO A 327 82.67 -33.36 -1.12
CA PRO A 327 83.92 -32.68 -0.83
C PRO A 327 84.35 -31.81 -2.02
N ARG A 328 85.41 -31.02 -1.79
CA ARG A 328 86.11 -30.10 -2.72
C ARG A 328 85.64 -28.65 -2.59
N ARG A 329 86.30 -27.89 -1.71
CA ARG A 329 87.04 -26.67 -2.13
C ARG A 329 87.92 -26.15 -1.00
N VAL A 330 89.05 -26.81 -0.79
CA VAL A 330 90.25 -26.14 -0.27
C VAL A 330 90.84 -25.40 -1.45
N GLN A 331 90.81 -24.06 -1.42
CA GLN A 331 91.90 -23.18 -1.88
C GLN A 331 91.44 -21.72 -1.94
N ARG A 332 92.22 -20.89 -1.25
CA ARG A 332 92.50 -19.46 -1.52
C ARG A 332 91.31 -18.51 -1.39
N THR A 333 91.11 -17.76 -0.30
CA THR A 333 92.04 -16.80 0.35
C THR A 333 93.01 -16.16 -0.63
N GLU A 334 92.57 -15.07 -1.27
CA GLU A 334 93.35 -13.84 -1.48
C GLU A 334 92.46 -12.80 -2.18
N ARG A 335 92.70 -11.53 -1.82
CA ARG A 335 92.04 -10.28 -2.26
C ARG A 335 90.82 -9.84 -1.47
N ALA A 336 91.11 -9.48 -0.22
CA ALA A 336 90.60 -8.25 0.33
C ALA A 336 91.23 -7.04 -0.39
N GLU A 337 90.53 -5.90 -0.26
CA GLU A 337 90.96 -4.52 -0.52
C GLU A 337 90.52 -3.86 -1.84
N SER A 338 89.91 -2.68 -1.65
CA SER A 338 89.33 -1.71 -2.60
C SER A 338 87.82 -1.82 -2.69
N SER A 339 86.99 -0.87 -2.24
CA SER A 339 87.25 0.51 -1.81
C SER A 339 85.92 1.06 -1.28
N ALA A 340 85.96 1.70 -0.11
CA ALA A 340 84.86 2.45 0.46
C ALA A 340 84.84 3.89 -0.09
N GLN A 341 83.68 4.33 -0.58
CA GLN A 341 83.17 5.72 -0.70
C GLN A 341 81.90 5.60 -1.57
N THR A 342 80.72 6.09 -1.21
CA THR A 342 80.43 7.50 -0.94
C THR A 342 79.08 7.66 -0.19
N ARG A 343 79.07 8.66 0.71
CA ARG A 343 77.97 9.41 1.36
C ARG A 343 76.79 9.74 0.42
N ALA A 344 75.50 9.74 0.82
CA ALA A 344 74.73 10.53 1.82
C ALA A 344 73.81 11.55 1.11
N GLU A 345 72.80 12.06 1.85
CA GLU A 345 71.76 13.08 1.53
C GLU A 345 70.41 12.49 1.05
N SER A 346 69.37 12.43 1.91
CA SER A 346 68.48 13.46 2.51
C SER A 346 67.39 13.92 1.53
N SER A 347 66.11 13.61 1.76
CA SER A 347 65.12 14.25 2.66
C SER A 347 64.25 15.31 1.95
N ALA A 348 62.95 15.23 2.25
CA ALA A 348 61.89 16.25 2.13
C ALA A 348 61.34 16.57 0.72
N GLU A 349 60.10 16.16 0.46
CA GLU A 349 58.87 16.95 0.71
C GLU A 349 57.68 16.04 0.99
#